data_AF-A0A392MDY4-F1
#
_entry.id   AF-A0A392MDY4-F1
#
_cell.length_a   1.000
_cell.length_b   1.000
_cell.length_c   1.000
_cell.angle_alpha   90.00
_cell.angle_beta   90.00
_cell.angle_gamma   90.00
#
_symmetry.space_group_name_H-M   'P 1'
#
loop_
_entity.id
_entity.type
_entity.pdbx_description
1 polymer ?
#
loop_
_entity_poly.entity_id
_entity_poly.type
_entity_poly.pdbx_seq_one_letter_code
_entity_poly.pdbx_strand_id
1 'polypeptide(L)'
;MAIVGSMCFMSGSVEMENAYLPENEVGIWQWLFGKTINNIVVRNSGQSDGFVGIAAPYFARILPIDLAMFNGEILCQPDAFLCSVNDVKVSNIVDPRGRNVVAGAELFLRQKLSGQGLAFILGGGS
;
A
#
# COMPACT_ATOMS: atom_id res chain seq x y z
N MET A 1 -8.04 -1.34 3.46
CA MET A 1 -6.70 -1.06 4.08
C MET A 1 -6.21 0.28 3.53
N ALA A 2 -5.49 1.08 4.31
CA ALA A 2 -4.87 2.32 3.85
C ALA A 2 -3.55 2.59 4.59
N ILE A 3 -2.70 3.47 4.06
CA ILE A 3 -1.51 3.92 4.77
C ILE A 3 -1.88 4.75 6.01
N VAL A 4 -1.08 4.69 7.07
CA VAL A 4 -1.25 5.59 8.21
C VAL A 4 -1.02 7.04 7.78
N GLY A 5 -1.85 7.94 8.30
CA GLY A 5 -1.73 9.38 8.08
C GLY A 5 -2.40 9.92 6.81
N SER A 6 -2.93 9.06 5.93
CA SER A 6 -3.66 9.51 4.73
C SER A 6 -5.16 9.74 4.95
N MET A 7 -5.71 9.36 6.10
CA MET A 7 -7.14 9.52 6.38
C MET A 7 -7.47 10.97 6.77
N CYS A 8 -8.48 11.55 6.12
CA CYS A 8 -8.93 12.92 6.40
C CYS A 8 -10.19 12.96 7.27
N PHE A 9 -11.16 12.09 6.99
CA PHE A 9 -12.42 12.02 7.72
C PHE A 9 -13.03 10.61 7.62
N MET A 10 -13.88 10.25 8.56
CA MET A 10 -14.67 9.02 8.53
C MET A 10 -16.05 9.29 9.16
N SER A 11 -17.07 8.56 8.73
CA SER A 11 -18.38 8.56 9.39
C SER A 11 -18.30 7.93 10.78
N GLY A 12 -19.19 8.31 11.70
CA GLY A 12 -19.17 7.82 13.08
C GLY A 12 -19.40 6.31 13.25
N SER A 13 -19.93 5.64 12.22
CA SER A 13 -20.12 4.18 12.17
C SER A 13 -18.88 3.39 11.74
N VAL A 14 -17.81 4.08 11.37
CA VAL A 14 -16.60 3.47 10.82
C VAL A 14 -15.56 3.34 11.93
N GLU A 15 -15.07 2.13 12.10
CA GLU A 15 -14.01 1.77 13.04
C GLU A 15 -12.67 1.66 12.30
N MET A 16 -11.61 2.09 12.98
CA MET A 16 -10.24 2.08 12.49
C MET A 16 -9.38 1.24 13.42
N GLU A 17 -8.66 0.29 12.85
CA GLU A 17 -7.71 -0.57 13.55
C GLU A 17 -6.33 -0.46 12.91
N ASN A 18 -5.26 -0.47 13.72
CA ASN A 18 -3.90 -0.52 13.20
C ASN A 18 -3.51 -1.97 12.91
N ALA A 19 -3.16 -2.26 11.67
CA ALA A 19 -2.60 -3.54 11.28
C ALA A 19 -1.08 -3.50 11.45
N TYR A 20 -0.61 -3.90 12.63
CA TYR A 20 0.81 -4.15 12.85
C TYR A 20 1.20 -5.46 12.16
N LEU A 21 2.23 -5.42 11.31
CA LEU A 21 2.80 -6.64 10.73
C LEU A 21 3.56 -7.41 11.83
N PRO A 22 3.41 -8.75 11.93
CA PRO A 22 4.11 -9.55 12.93
C PRO A 22 5.64 -9.49 12.71
N GLU A 23 6.37 -9.21 13.78
CA GLU A 23 7.81 -8.88 13.82
C GLU A 23 8.77 -9.97 13.28
N ASN A 24 8.30 -11.19 13.03
CA ASN A 24 9.20 -12.35 13.03
C ASN A 24 9.97 -12.67 11.73
N GLU A 25 9.74 -12.01 10.60
CA GLU A 25 10.55 -12.23 9.38
C GLU A 25 10.93 -10.96 8.61
N VAL A 26 10.41 -9.79 9.03
CA VAL A 26 10.51 -8.52 8.28
C VAL A 26 11.39 -7.48 9.00
N GLY A 27 11.77 -7.75 10.26
CA GLY A 27 12.44 -6.78 11.15
C GLY A 27 13.83 -6.34 10.71
N ILE A 28 14.62 -7.21 10.07
CA ILE A 28 15.98 -6.86 9.61
C ILE A 28 15.97 -5.87 8.43
N TRP A 29 15.06 -6.06 7.48
CA TRP A 29 14.93 -5.18 6.32
C TRP A 29 14.26 -3.85 6.71
N GLN A 30 13.26 -3.87 7.58
CA GLN A 30 12.61 -2.66 8.09
C GLN A 30 13.55 -1.78 8.91
N TRP A 31 14.40 -2.38 9.76
CA TRP A 31 15.40 -1.67 10.55
C TRP A 31 16.49 -1.05 9.66
N LEU A 32 17.02 -1.79 8.69
CA LEU A 32 18.05 -1.30 7.76
C LEU A 32 17.57 -0.14 6.90
N PHE A 33 16.30 -0.14 6.48
CA PHE A 33 15.73 0.91 5.63
C PHE A 33 14.90 1.94 6.40
N GLY A 34 14.78 1.83 7.73
CA GLY A 34 14.03 2.76 8.58
C GLY A 34 12.53 2.87 8.24
N LYS A 35 11.97 1.92 7.48
CA LYS A 35 10.59 1.99 6.98
C LYS A 35 9.66 1.08 7.76
N THR A 36 8.95 1.65 8.73
CA THR A 36 7.82 0.98 9.37
C THR A 36 6.59 1.11 8.48
N ILE A 37 6.17 0.01 7.84
CA ILE A 37 4.90 -0.01 7.11
C ILE A 37 3.78 -0.18 8.13
N ASN A 38 3.26 0.94 8.60
CA ASN A 38 2.06 0.97 9.42
C ASN A 38 0.87 1.19 8.49
N ASN A 39 0.07 0.15 8.32
CA ASN A 39 -1.20 0.21 7.60
C ASN A 39 -2.34 0.24 8.60
N ILE A 40 -3.44 0.87 8.19
CA ILE A 40 -4.69 0.90 8.92
C ILE A 40 -5.75 0.11 8.17
N VAL A 41 -6.59 -0.57 8.92
CA VAL A 41 -7.77 -1.25 8.43
C VAL A 41 -8.97 -0.45 8.89
N VAL A 42 -9.86 -0.17 7.94
CA VAL A 42 -11.05 0.65 8.19
C VAL A 42 -12.25 -0.22 7.86
N ARG A 43 -13.20 -0.31 8.79
CA ARG A 43 -14.35 -1.20 8.70
C ARG A 43 -15.62 -0.45 9.10
N ASN A 44 -16.67 -0.55 8.30
CA ASN A 44 -17.99 -0.04 8.69
C ASN A 44 -18.68 -1.09 9.59
N SER A 45 -18.95 -0.76 10.85
CA SER A 45 -19.68 -1.62 11.80
C SER A 45 -21.14 -1.22 11.96
N GLY A 46 -21.56 -0.09 11.38
CA GLY A 46 -22.94 0.39 11.40
C GLY A 46 -23.87 -0.34 10.43
N GLN A 47 -25.18 -0.11 10.63
CA GLN A 47 -26.24 -0.67 9.77
C GLN A 47 -26.46 0.13 8.48
N SER A 48 -26.02 1.40 8.44
CA SER A 48 -26.11 2.27 7.27
C SER A 48 -24.76 2.35 6.54
N ASP A 49 -24.81 2.82 5.30
CA ASP A 49 -23.60 3.12 4.53
C ASP A 49 -22.72 4.15 5.27
N GLY A 50 -21.45 3.81 5.42
CA GLY A 50 -20.41 4.66 5.98
C GLY A 50 -19.51 5.23 4.88
N PHE A 51 -18.73 6.25 5.22
CA PHE A 51 -17.81 6.88 4.28
C PHE A 51 -16.47 7.20 4.95
N VAL A 52 -15.41 7.20 4.14
CA VAL A 52 -14.04 7.54 4.56
C VAL A 52 -13.42 8.40 3.47
N GLY A 53 -12.81 9.51 3.87
CA GLY A 53 -11.97 10.34 3.01
C GLY A 53 -10.51 9.99 3.19
N ILE A 54 -9.83 9.67 2.09
CA ILE A 54 -8.39 9.39 2.04
C ILE A 54 -7.75 10.35 1.02
N ALA A 55 -6.63 10.98 1.40
CA ALA A 55 -5.87 11.87 0.54
C ALA A 55 -4.44 11.38 0.35
N ALA A 56 -3.82 11.79 -0.76
CA ALA A 56 -2.40 11.57 -0.96
C ALA A 56 -1.58 12.35 0.09
N PRO A 57 -0.56 11.74 0.71
CA PRO A 57 0.27 12.39 1.74
C PRO A 57 1.27 13.40 1.15
N TYR A 58 1.42 13.43 -0.18
CA TYR A 58 2.25 14.34 -0.94
C TYR A 58 1.57 14.66 -2.27
N PHE A 59 2.12 15.61 -3.02
CA PHE A 59 1.59 16.01 -4.32
C PHE A 59 1.74 14.88 -5.35
N ALA A 60 0.67 14.12 -5.55
CA ALA A 60 0.61 12.99 -6.46
C ALA A 60 -0.81 12.77 -6.99
N ARG A 61 -0.91 12.03 -8.09
CA ARG A 61 -2.21 11.58 -8.62
C ARG A 61 -2.57 10.23 -8.02
N ILE A 62 -3.82 10.09 -7.58
CA ILE A 62 -4.36 8.82 -7.12
C ILE A 62 -4.88 8.06 -8.34
N LEU A 63 -4.31 6.87 -8.59
CA LEU A 63 -4.64 6.01 -9.71
C LEU A 63 -5.38 4.77 -9.19
N PRO A 64 -6.65 4.55 -9.58
CA PRO A 64 -7.37 3.32 -9.26
C PRO A 64 -6.93 2.19 -10.21
N ILE A 65 -6.58 1.05 -9.64
CA ILE A 65 -6.11 -0.16 -10.33
C ILE A 65 -6.97 -1.33 -9.90
N ASP A 66 -7.78 -1.86 -10.83
CA ASP A 66 -8.47 -3.13 -10.63
C ASP A 66 -7.49 -4.27 -10.89
N LEU A 67 -7.11 -5.00 -9.84
CA LEU A 67 -6.13 -6.09 -9.96
C LEU A 67 -6.63 -7.23 -10.84
N ALA A 68 -7.95 -7.42 -10.98
CA ALA A 68 -8.50 -8.44 -11.87
C ALA A 68 -8.11 -8.20 -13.34
N MET A 69 -7.92 -6.94 -13.74
CA MET A 69 -7.45 -6.57 -15.08
C MET A 69 -5.97 -6.89 -15.33
N PHE A 70 -5.20 -7.19 -14.27
CA PHE A 70 -3.77 -7.48 -14.32
C PHE A 70 -3.46 -8.90 -13.83
N ASN A 71 -4.37 -9.85 -14.08
CA ASN A 71 -4.25 -11.25 -13.62
C ASN A 71 -4.07 -11.39 -12.10
N GLY A 72 -4.62 -10.45 -11.34
CA GLY A 72 -4.56 -10.43 -9.87
C GLY A 72 -3.23 -9.94 -9.29
N GLU A 73 -2.31 -9.39 -10.10
CA GLU A 73 -0.98 -8.99 -9.62
C GLU A 73 -0.39 -7.78 -10.37
N ILE A 74 0.21 -6.85 -9.63
CA ILE A 74 1.01 -5.75 -10.20
C ILE A 74 2.24 -5.47 -9.34
N LEU A 75 3.31 -5.01 -10.01
CA LEU A 75 4.51 -4.48 -9.36
C LEU A 75 4.53 -2.96 -9.50
N CYS A 76 4.73 -2.26 -8.40
CA CYS A 76 4.87 -0.81 -8.34
C CYS A 76 6.17 -0.41 -7.61
N GLN A 77 6.52 0.88 -7.71
CA GLN A 77 7.63 1.44 -6.94
C GLN A 77 7.36 1.30 -5.44
N PRO A 78 8.41 1.22 -4.61
CA PRO A 78 8.26 1.32 -3.16
C PRO A 78 7.41 2.54 -2.78
N ASP A 79 6.53 2.37 -1.80
CA ASP A 79 5.67 3.42 -1.24
C ASP A 79 4.63 4.03 -2.21
N ALA A 80 4.38 3.39 -3.36
CA ALA A 80 3.33 3.82 -4.28
C ALA A 80 1.92 3.46 -3.76
N PHE A 81 1.75 2.45 -2.91
CA PHE A 81 0.45 2.07 -2.36
C PHE A 81 -0.16 3.17 -1.46
N LEU A 82 -1.42 3.54 -1.70
CA LEU A 82 -2.21 4.44 -0.85
C LEU A 82 -3.25 3.68 -0.03
N CYS A 83 -4.14 2.96 -0.70
CA CYS A 83 -5.20 2.21 -0.06
C CYS A 83 -5.75 1.10 -0.97
N SER A 84 -6.53 0.21 -0.39
CA SER A 84 -7.23 -0.86 -1.11
C SER A 84 -8.57 -1.19 -0.48
N VAL A 85 -9.45 -1.72 -1.32
CA VAL A 85 -10.76 -2.25 -0.97
C VAL A 85 -10.80 -3.74 -1.32
N ASN A 86 -11.47 -4.52 -0.47
CA ASN A 86 -11.54 -5.99 -0.54
C ASN A 86 -10.18 -6.68 -0.29
N ASP A 87 -9.95 -7.81 -0.95
CA ASP A 87 -8.80 -8.68 -0.74
C ASP A 87 -7.62 -8.22 -1.60
N VAL A 88 -6.78 -7.35 -1.03
CA VAL A 88 -5.52 -6.90 -1.64
C VAL A 88 -4.40 -7.04 -0.62
N LYS A 89 -3.40 -7.84 -0.97
CA LYS A 89 -2.17 -8.04 -0.21
C LYS A 89 -1.06 -7.16 -0.77
N VAL A 90 -0.33 -6.51 0.14
CA VAL A 90 0.83 -5.67 -0.17
C VAL A 90 2.08 -6.36 0.38
N SER A 91 3.08 -6.60 -0.44
CA SER A 91 4.36 -7.16 0.00
C SER A 91 5.54 -6.49 -0.69
N ASN A 92 6.62 -6.24 0.05
CA ASN A 92 7.87 -5.80 -0.57
C ASN A 92 8.65 -7.01 -1.07
N ILE A 93 9.10 -6.95 -2.31
CA ILE A 93 9.95 -7.96 -2.92
C ILE A 93 11.27 -7.32 -3.36
N VAL A 94 12.36 -8.07 -3.21
CA VAL A 94 13.65 -7.72 -3.83
C VAL A 94 13.65 -8.37 -5.20
N ASP A 95 13.78 -7.60 -6.27
CA ASP A 95 13.89 -8.16 -7.63
C ASP A 95 15.34 -8.55 -7.92
N PRO A 96 15.68 -9.86 -8.00
CA PRO A 96 17.03 -10.31 -8.31
C PRO A 96 17.39 -10.12 -9.79
N ARG A 97 16.45 -9.71 -10.66
CA ARG A 97 16.69 -9.48 -12.11
C ARG A 97 17.34 -8.13 -12.39
N GLY A 98 18.19 -7.64 -11.48
CA GLY A 98 19.21 -6.63 -11.76
C GLY A 98 20.30 -7.17 -12.69
N ARG A 99 19.94 -7.67 -13.88
CA ARG A 99 20.86 -7.83 -15.01
C ARG A 99 21.13 -6.45 -15.57
N ASN A 100 21.89 -5.66 -14.83
CA ASN A 100 22.74 -4.56 -15.28
C ASN A 100 23.40 -3.99 -14.03
N VAL A 101 24.56 -4.57 -13.72
CA VAL A 101 25.57 -3.95 -12.87
C VAL A 101 26.06 -2.70 -13.61
N VAL A 102 25.29 -1.62 -13.51
CA VAL A 102 25.77 -0.26 -13.80
C VAL A 102 25.68 0.49 -12.48
N ALA A 103 26.84 0.97 -12.06
CA ALA A 103 27.11 1.55 -10.76
C ALA A 103 26.12 2.68 -10.39
N GLY A 104 25.17 2.37 -9.52
CA GLY A 104 24.28 3.30 -8.84
C GLY A 104 23.56 2.53 -7.73
N ALA A 105 23.81 2.89 -6.48
CA ALA A 105 23.45 2.13 -5.29
C ALA A 105 21.95 2.13 -4.95
N GLU A 106 21.08 1.72 -5.88
CA GLU A 106 19.66 1.50 -5.61
C GLU A 106 19.35 0.00 -5.70
N LEU A 107 19.31 -0.65 -4.54
CA LEU A 107 18.72 -1.98 -4.39
C LEU A 107 17.26 -1.91 -4.88
N PHE A 108 16.93 -2.65 -5.94
CA PHE A 108 15.61 -2.64 -6.62
C PHE A 108 14.50 -3.28 -5.77
N LEU A 109 14.19 -2.68 -4.63
CA LEU A 109 12.99 -2.97 -3.87
C LEU A 109 11.78 -2.61 -4.74
N ARG A 110 10.84 -3.52 -4.87
CA ARG A 110 9.55 -3.30 -5.51
C ARG A 110 8.44 -3.65 -4.54
N GLN A 111 7.32 -2.95 -4.66
CA GLN A 111 6.12 -3.28 -3.94
C GLN A 111 5.21 -4.09 -4.85
N LYS A 112 4.82 -5.28 -4.40
CA LYS A 112 3.90 -6.17 -5.09
C LYS A 112 2.53 -6.04 -4.47
N LEU A 113 1.52 -5.80 -5.31
CA LEU A 113 0.11 -5.82 -4.94
C LEU A 113 -0.52 -7.05 -5.59
N SER A 114 -1.21 -7.87 -4.81
CA SER A 114 -1.85 -9.09 -5.32
C SER A 114 -3.21 -9.34 -4.67
N GLY A 115 -4.17 -9.86 -5.41
CA GLY A 115 -5.49 -10.25 -4.90
C GLY A 115 -6.64 -9.99 -5.87
N GLN A 116 -7.85 -9.94 -5.32
CA GLN A 116 -9.10 -9.75 -6.06
C GLN A 116 -9.82 -8.51 -5.51
N GLY A 117 -9.26 -7.34 -5.80
CA GLY A 117 -9.77 -6.08 -5.27
C GLY A 117 -9.25 -4.87 -6.02
N LEU A 118 -9.70 -3.70 -5.57
CA LEU A 118 -9.30 -2.41 -6.11
C LEU A 118 -8.16 -1.84 -5.26
N ALA A 119 -7.04 -1.55 -5.90
CA ALA A 119 -5.91 -0.87 -5.28
C ALA A 119 -5.84 0.58 -5.79
N PHE A 120 -5.50 1.49 -4.90
CA PHE A 120 -5.24 2.89 -5.22
C PHE A 120 -3.76 3.15 -4.99
N ILE A 121 -3.08 3.59 -6.04
CA ILE A 121 -1.65 3.91 -6.00
C ILE A 121 -1.40 5.39 -6.28
N LEU A 122 -0.27 5.89 -5.83
CA LEU A 122 0.21 7.24 -6.08
C LEU A 122 1.14 7.22 -7.29
N GLY A 123 0.77 7.98 -8.32
CA GLY A 123 1.62 8.25 -9.47
C GLY A 123 2.24 9.64 -9.35
N GLY A 124 3.57 9.71 -9.39
CA GLY A 124 4.30 10.96 -9.56
C GLY A 124 4.34 11.37 -11.03
N GLY A 125 4.07 12.65 -11.33
CA GLY A 125 4.13 13.21 -12.68
C GLY A 125 2.79 13.74 -13.21
N SER A 126 2.85 14.37 -14.38
CA SER A 126 1.74 15.02 -15.09
C SER A 126 1.26 14.24 -16.30
#